data_AF-A0A8T3SRX3-F1
#
_entry.id   AF-A0A8T3SRX3-F1
#
_cell.length_a   1.000
_cell.length_b   1.000
_cell.length_c   1.000
_cell.angle_alpha   90.00
_cell.angle_beta   90.00
_cell.angle_gamma   90.00
#
_symmetry.space_group_name_H-M   'P 1'
#
loop_
_entity.id
_entity.type
_entity.pdbx_description
1 polymer ?
#
loop_
_entity_poly.entity_id
_entity_poly.type
_entity_poly.pdbx_seq_one_letter_code
_entity_poly.pdbx_strand_id
1 'polypeptide(L)'
;MHSTTWPPRVPLAWPDDEPYEDLPRGTLKSGKEAEIFLVERRYASGPRLLAHKRYRPRYPGKGQLRAEGFSNSTSYRGDSIYKAGWFLPTRDKRAVMGGSRYGHELAGHLWPVQEWTMLRRSWQAGASVPYPVEQTDQGLLMEFIGDEVQAAPKLGQARLSGSELNSAWEQLLASIRALTAAGLVHADLSAYNLLWWEGRLVVIDLPQAVEFTTNADA
;
A
#
# COMPACT_ATOMS: atom_id res chain seq x y z
N MET A 1 31.70 6.08 15.95
CA MET A 1 30.24 6.29 15.81
C MET A 1 30.03 7.14 14.58
N HIS A 2 29.80 6.51 13.42
CA HIS A 2 29.43 7.27 12.24
C HIS A 2 27.94 7.60 12.37
N SER A 3 27.64 8.88 12.56
CA SER A 3 26.28 9.40 12.45
C SER A 3 25.89 9.29 10.98
N THR A 4 25.32 8.15 10.58
CA THR A 4 24.64 8.03 9.28
C THR A 4 23.39 8.89 9.39
N THR A 5 23.50 10.16 8.96
CA THR A 5 22.33 11.02 8.81
C THR A 5 21.53 10.46 7.64
N TRP A 6 20.55 9.64 7.99
CA TRP A 6 19.46 9.23 7.12
C TRP A 6 18.93 10.46 6.37
N PRO A 7 18.78 10.44 5.03
CA PRO A 7 18.09 11.53 4.35
C PRO A 7 16.75 11.74 5.05
N PRO A 8 16.46 12.96 5.53
CA PRO A 8 15.21 13.22 6.21
C PRO A 8 14.07 12.78 5.30
N ARG A 9 13.01 12.21 5.89
CA ARG A 9 11.75 12.03 5.18
C ARG A 9 11.32 13.42 4.70
N VAL A 10 11.51 13.70 3.42
CA VAL A 10 10.91 14.86 2.79
C VAL A 10 9.54 14.35 2.36
N PRO A 11 8.43 14.77 3.00
CA PRO A 11 7.14 14.56 2.40
C PRO A 11 7.23 15.08 0.97
N LEU A 12 6.63 14.37 0.00
CA LEU A 12 6.37 15.00 -1.29
C LEU A 12 5.73 16.34 -0.97
N ALA A 13 6.34 17.45 -1.40
CA ALA A 13 5.76 18.77 -1.26
C ALA A 13 4.44 18.73 -2.04
N TRP A 14 3.36 18.44 -1.33
CA TRP A 14 2.05 18.23 -1.91
C TRP A 14 1.40 19.60 -1.99
N PRO A 15 1.06 20.07 -3.20
CA PRO A 15 0.39 21.34 -3.33
C PRO A 15 -1.09 21.13 -2.99
N ASP A 16 -1.40 21.20 -1.69
CA ASP A 16 -2.69 20.82 -1.09
C ASP A 16 -3.90 21.57 -1.67
N ASP A 17 -3.68 22.71 -2.34
CA ASP A 17 -4.72 23.58 -2.91
C ASP A 17 -4.61 23.79 -4.43
N GLU A 18 -3.70 23.10 -5.11
CA GLU A 18 -3.50 23.28 -6.53
C GLU A 18 -4.41 22.33 -7.33
N PRO A 19 -5.19 22.83 -8.32
CA PRO A 19 -5.99 21.96 -9.16
C PRO A 19 -5.10 20.99 -9.93
N TYR A 20 -5.56 19.75 -10.06
CA TYR A 20 -4.83 18.71 -10.75
C TYR A 20 -5.68 17.90 -11.71
N GLU A 21 -5.00 17.27 -12.66
CA GLU A 21 -5.55 16.23 -13.51
C GLU A 21 -4.77 14.93 -13.30
N ASP A 22 -5.49 13.83 -13.07
CA ASP A 22 -4.91 12.49 -12.96
C ASP A 22 -4.95 11.77 -14.30
N LEU A 23 -3.77 11.44 -14.83
CA LEU A 23 -3.61 10.73 -16.09
C LEU A 23 -3.09 9.31 -15.85
N PRO A 24 -3.86 8.26 -16.18
CA PRO A 24 -3.37 6.89 -16.10
C PRO A 24 -2.19 6.66 -17.06
N ARG A 25 -1.10 6.10 -16.55
CA ARG A 25 0.10 5.74 -17.32
C ARG A 25 0.24 4.24 -17.60
N GLY A 26 -0.54 3.40 -16.91
CA GLY A 26 -0.60 1.97 -17.13
C GLY A 26 -0.60 1.16 -15.84
N THR A 27 -0.47 -0.16 -15.96
CA THR A 27 -0.45 -1.08 -14.81
C THR A 27 0.98 -1.36 -14.38
N LEU A 28 1.30 -1.12 -13.12
CA LEU A 28 2.59 -1.46 -12.49
C LEU A 28 2.63 -2.92 -12.05
N LYS A 29 1.56 -3.38 -11.41
CA LYS A 29 1.45 -4.74 -10.86
C LYS A 29 0.00 -5.19 -10.91
N SER A 30 -0.23 -6.36 -11.50
CA SER A 30 -1.52 -7.03 -11.40
C SER A 30 -1.50 -8.03 -10.25
N GLY A 31 -2.56 -8.02 -9.45
CA GLY A 31 -2.81 -8.97 -8.38
C GLY A 31 -4.19 -9.60 -8.51
N LYS A 32 -4.42 -10.67 -7.74
CA LYS A 32 -5.70 -11.38 -7.69
C LYS A 32 -6.85 -10.50 -7.19
N GLU A 33 -6.54 -9.55 -6.30
CA GLU A 33 -7.56 -8.78 -5.56
C GLU A 33 -7.49 -7.28 -5.83
N ALA A 34 -6.29 -6.78 -6.09
CA ALA A 34 -6.04 -5.39 -6.43
C ALA A 34 -5.00 -5.32 -7.55
N GLU A 35 -5.06 -4.26 -8.32
CA GLU A 35 -4.04 -3.88 -9.27
C GLU A 35 -3.45 -2.53 -8.87
N ILE A 36 -2.15 -2.37 -9.09
CA ILE A 36 -1.44 -1.10 -8.89
C ILE A 36 -1.27 -0.46 -10.26
N PHE A 37 -1.80 0.75 -10.41
CA PHE A 37 -1.68 1.56 -11.61
C PHE A 37 -0.70 2.71 -11.37
N LEU A 38 0.08 3.05 -12.39
CA LEU A 38 0.84 4.29 -12.39
C LEU A 38 -0.08 5.42 -12.84
N VAL A 39 -0.10 6.50 -12.07
CA VAL A 39 -0.86 7.72 -12.37
C VAL A 39 0.12 8.89 -12.40
N GLU A 40 0.01 9.73 -13.40
CA GLU A 40 0.67 11.03 -13.42
C GLU A 40 -0.34 12.09 -13.01
N ARG A 41 -0.16 12.66 -11.82
CA ARG A 41 -0.93 13.80 -11.36
C ARG A 41 -0.26 15.07 -11.84
N ARG A 42 -0.93 15.85 -12.68
CA ARG A 42 -0.41 17.09 -13.25
C ARG A 42 -0.93 18.29 -12.48
N TYR A 43 -0.01 19.01 -11.87
CA TYR A 43 -0.21 20.35 -11.33
C TYR A 43 0.35 21.40 -12.30
N ALA A 44 -0.02 22.68 -12.14
CA ALA A 44 0.67 23.78 -12.83
C ALA A 44 2.13 23.92 -12.36
N SER A 45 2.44 23.51 -11.12
CA SER A 45 3.79 23.40 -10.56
C SER A 45 4.58 22.19 -11.08
N GLY A 46 3.96 21.34 -11.89
CA GLY A 46 4.60 20.20 -12.56
C GLY A 46 4.02 18.84 -12.16
N PRO A 47 4.38 17.76 -12.89
CA PRO A 47 3.83 16.44 -12.66
C PRO A 47 4.39 15.77 -11.41
N ARG A 48 3.62 14.84 -10.85
CA ARG A 48 4.02 13.88 -9.81
C ARG A 48 3.54 12.49 -10.22
N LEU A 49 4.39 11.48 -10.04
CA LEU A 49 4.01 10.09 -10.26
C LEU A 49 3.45 9.49 -8.97
N LEU A 50 2.34 8.78 -9.10
CA LEU A 50 1.60 8.14 -8.02
C LEU A 50 1.33 6.68 -8.33
N ALA A 51 1.26 5.87 -7.29
CA ALA A 51 0.74 4.52 -7.36
C ALA A 51 -0.72 4.50 -6.90
N HIS A 52 -1.63 4.10 -7.78
CA HIS A 52 -3.04 3.90 -7.46
C HIS A 52 -3.31 2.42 -7.24
N LYS A 53 -3.45 2.01 -5.98
CA LYS A 53 -3.89 0.67 -5.64
C LYS A 53 -5.41 0.63 -5.74
N ARG A 54 -5.94 -0.11 -6.72
CA ARG A 54 -7.37 -0.25 -6.98
C ARG A 54 -7.81 -1.68 -6.78
N TYR A 55 -8.88 -1.85 -6.02
CA TYR A 55 -9.49 -3.14 -5.71
C TYR A 55 -10.42 -3.59 -6.82
N ARG A 56 -10.32 -4.85 -7.21
CA ARG A 56 -11.20 -5.43 -8.23
C ARG A 56 -12.61 -5.59 -7.64
N PRO A 57 -13.67 -5.15 -8.37
CA PRO A 57 -15.03 -5.52 -8.02
C PRO A 57 -15.15 -7.04 -7.98
N ARG A 58 -15.79 -7.58 -6.93
CA ARG A 58 -15.92 -9.03 -6.77
C ARG A 58 -16.97 -9.64 -7.69
N TYR A 59 -18.03 -8.89 -7.97
CA TYR A 59 -19.09 -9.26 -8.90
C TYR A 59 -19.12 -8.24 -10.04
N PRO A 60 -18.10 -8.23 -10.92
CA PRO A 60 -18.04 -7.24 -11.97
C PRO A 60 -19.19 -7.48 -12.97
N GLY A 61 -19.86 -6.40 -13.36
CA GLY A 61 -20.78 -6.43 -14.49
C GLY A 61 -20.06 -6.82 -15.78
N LYS A 62 -20.83 -7.24 -16.80
CA LYS A 62 -20.27 -7.61 -18.12
C LYS A 62 -19.48 -6.43 -18.69
N GLY A 63 -18.17 -6.61 -18.86
CA GLY A 63 -17.26 -5.58 -19.39
C GLY A 63 -16.79 -4.53 -18.38
N GLN A 64 -17.25 -4.56 -17.12
CA GLN A 64 -16.89 -3.57 -16.10
C GLN A 64 -15.38 -3.51 -15.87
N LEU A 65 -14.72 -4.66 -15.68
CA LEU A 65 -13.27 -4.70 -15.45
C LEU A 65 -12.49 -4.02 -16.58
N ARG A 66 -12.89 -4.25 -17.84
CA ARG A 66 -12.25 -3.63 -19.00
C ARG A 66 -12.51 -2.13 -19.06
N ALA A 67 -13.75 -1.70 -18.77
CA ALA A 67 -14.12 -0.28 -18.72
C ALA A 67 -13.33 0.46 -17.63
N GLU A 68 -13.06 -0.21 -16.51
CA GLU A 68 -12.25 0.29 -15.41
C GLU A 68 -10.74 0.08 -15.62
N GLY A 69 -10.30 -0.49 -16.75
CA GLY A 69 -8.89 -0.68 -17.09
C GLY A 69 -8.17 -1.81 -16.35
N PHE A 70 -8.89 -2.68 -15.62
CA PHE A 70 -8.32 -3.88 -15.02
C PHE A 70 -7.92 -4.91 -16.10
N SER A 71 -6.83 -5.64 -15.85
CA SER A 71 -6.37 -6.76 -16.67
C SER A 71 -7.33 -7.96 -16.60
N ASN A 72 -7.40 -8.74 -17.69
CA ASN A 72 -8.26 -9.93 -17.87
C ASN A 72 -7.79 -11.16 -17.06
N SER A 73 -7.39 -11.00 -15.81
CA SER A 73 -7.04 -12.13 -14.94
C SER A 73 -8.29 -12.78 -14.32
N THR A 74 -8.20 -14.07 -14.01
CA THR A 74 -9.28 -14.86 -13.41
C THR A 74 -9.70 -14.28 -12.06
N SER A 75 -10.99 -14.03 -11.91
CA SER A 75 -11.63 -13.58 -10.68
C SER A 75 -11.31 -14.49 -9.48
N TYR A 76 -10.88 -13.85 -8.39
CA TYR A 76 -10.82 -14.28 -6.99
C TYR A 76 -11.01 -15.78 -6.65
N ARG A 77 -9.99 -16.38 -6.03
CA ARG A 77 -10.10 -17.53 -5.12
C ARG A 77 -9.40 -17.17 -3.80
N GLY A 78 -10.16 -17.07 -2.72
CA GLY A 78 -9.72 -17.63 -1.43
C GLY A 78 -9.57 -16.70 -0.24
N ASP A 79 -8.54 -15.85 -0.17
CA ASP A 79 -7.82 -15.79 1.12
C ASP A 79 -7.87 -14.46 1.91
N SER A 80 -8.19 -13.30 1.33
CA SER A 80 -8.11 -12.03 2.12
C SER A 80 -9.29 -11.73 3.03
N ILE A 81 -10.45 -12.36 2.82
CA ILE A 81 -11.69 -12.06 3.57
C ILE A 81 -11.52 -12.26 5.09
N TYR A 82 -10.63 -13.16 5.52
CA TYR A 82 -10.46 -13.53 6.93
C TYR A 82 -10.07 -12.36 7.84
N LYS A 83 -9.49 -11.28 7.29
CA LYS A 83 -9.00 -10.16 8.11
C LYS A 83 -9.86 -8.88 8.02
N ALA A 84 -10.74 -8.78 7.02
CA ALA A 84 -11.56 -7.59 6.72
C ALA A 84 -12.66 -7.28 7.74
N GLY A 85 -12.82 -8.10 8.79
CA GLY A 85 -13.99 -8.06 9.66
C GLY A 85 -13.72 -8.27 11.14
N TRP A 86 -12.45 -8.25 11.57
CA TRP A 86 -12.13 -8.51 12.98
C TRP A 86 -12.74 -7.46 13.92
N PHE A 87 -12.82 -6.21 13.45
CA PHE A 87 -13.39 -5.05 14.14
C PHE A 87 -14.90 -4.83 13.88
N LEU A 88 -15.57 -5.72 13.14
CA LEU A 88 -16.99 -5.55 12.80
C LEU A 88 -17.94 -6.06 13.90
N PRO A 89 -19.18 -5.51 13.97
CA PRO A 89 -20.25 -6.08 14.79
C PRO A 89 -20.49 -7.56 14.47
N THR A 90 -20.95 -8.34 15.46
CA THR A 90 -21.06 -9.81 15.37
C THR A 90 -21.89 -10.32 14.19
N ARG A 91 -22.91 -9.57 13.76
CA ARG A 91 -23.73 -9.91 12.59
C ARG A 91 -22.92 -9.82 11.30
N ASP A 92 -22.23 -8.71 11.14
CA ASP A 92 -21.49 -8.36 9.94
C ASP A 92 -20.21 -9.20 9.85
N LYS A 93 -19.53 -9.43 10.98
CA LYS A 93 -18.43 -10.39 11.11
C LYS A 93 -18.88 -11.80 10.65
N ARG A 94 -20.05 -12.29 11.08
CA ARG A 94 -20.60 -13.57 10.61
C ARG A 94 -20.89 -13.56 9.12
N ALA A 95 -21.43 -12.48 8.57
CA ALA A 95 -21.71 -12.37 7.15
C ALA A 95 -20.44 -12.42 6.28
N VAL A 96 -19.38 -11.74 6.72
CA VAL A 96 -18.04 -11.71 6.10
C VAL A 96 -17.39 -13.09 6.19
N MET A 97 -17.30 -13.67 7.39
CA MET A 97 -16.71 -14.99 7.63
C MET A 97 -17.49 -16.12 6.94
N GLY A 98 -18.81 -16.00 6.86
CA GLY A 98 -19.69 -16.95 6.19
C GLY A 98 -19.71 -16.82 4.66
N GLY A 99 -18.99 -15.86 4.08
CA GLY A 99 -18.93 -15.69 2.63
C GLY A 99 -20.27 -15.37 1.98
N SER A 100 -21.18 -14.70 2.70
CA SER A 100 -22.43 -14.24 2.11
C SER A 100 -22.19 -13.14 1.07
N ARG A 101 -23.07 -12.99 0.07
CA ARG A 101 -22.95 -11.88 -0.91
C ARG A 101 -22.83 -10.52 -0.21
N TYR A 102 -23.69 -10.28 0.77
CA TYR A 102 -23.65 -9.09 1.63
C TYR A 102 -22.30 -8.95 2.35
N GLY A 103 -21.79 -10.02 2.97
CA GLY A 103 -20.50 -10.00 3.65
C GLY A 103 -19.33 -9.72 2.70
N HIS A 104 -19.40 -10.21 1.47
CA HIS A 104 -18.40 -9.95 0.45
C HIS A 104 -18.44 -8.51 -0.07
N GLU A 105 -19.63 -7.96 -0.31
CA GLU A 105 -19.81 -6.55 -0.62
C GLU A 105 -19.28 -5.69 0.53
N LEU A 106 -19.65 -6.01 1.77
CA LEU A 106 -19.19 -5.31 2.96
C LEU A 106 -17.65 -5.35 3.09
N ALA A 107 -17.04 -6.53 2.98
CA ALA A 107 -15.58 -6.67 3.02
C ALA A 107 -14.88 -5.86 1.91
N GLY A 108 -15.46 -5.82 0.70
CA GLY A 108 -14.95 -5.04 -0.41
C GLY A 108 -14.90 -3.53 -0.13
N HIS A 109 -15.85 -2.99 0.62
CA HIS A 109 -15.85 -1.57 1.01
C HIS A 109 -14.92 -1.29 2.20
N LEU A 110 -14.77 -2.24 3.12
CA LEU A 110 -13.95 -2.05 4.32
C LEU A 110 -12.45 -2.17 4.05
N TRP A 111 -12.06 -2.99 3.07
CA TRP A 111 -10.66 -3.27 2.81
C TRP A 111 -9.87 -2.02 2.36
N PRO A 112 -10.34 -1.20 1.39
CA PRO A 112 -9.71 0.08 1.06
C PRO A 112 -9.54 1.01 2.26
N VAL A 113 -10.57 1.10 3.11
CA VAL A 113 -10.58 1.96 4.30
C VAL A 113 -9.53 1.48 5.32
N GLN A 114 -9.46 0.17 5.54
CA GLN A 114 -8.49 -0.43 6.44
C GLN A 114 -7.06 -0.21 5.94
N GLU A 115 -6.81 -0.45 4.64
CA GLU A 115 -5.48 -0.25 4.06
C GLU A 115 -5.04 1.22 4.15
N TRP A 116 -5.93 2.15 3.81
CA TRP A 116 -5.69 3.58 3.97
C TRP A 116 -5.33 3.94 5.40
N THR A 117 -6.11 3.43 6.37
CA THR A 117 -5.88 3.67 7.80
C THR A 117 -4.51 3.14 8.25
N MET A 118 -4.15 1.92 7.85
CA MET A 118 -2.87 1.30 8.19
C MET A 118 -1.68 2.05 7.57
N LEU A 119 -1.78 2.43 6.29
CA LEU A 119 -0.74 3.21 5.61
C LEU A 119 -0.54 4.56 6.30
N ARG A 120 -1.65 5.28 6.59
CA ARG A 120 -1.60 6.57 7.29
C ARG A 120 -0.98 6.45 8.68
N ARG A 121 -1.43 5.50 9.51
CA ARG A 121 -0.87 5.30 10.85
C ARG A 121 0.61 4.95 10.79
N SER A 122 0.99 4.06 9.86
CA SER A 122 2.39 3.67 9.65
C SER A 122 3.26 4.86 9.25
N TRP A 123 2.78 5.68 8.32
CA TRP A 123 3.48 6.87 7.87
C TRP A 123 3.63 7.91 9.00
N GLN A 124 2.53 8.21 9.71
CA GLN A 124 2.51 9.14 10.85
C GLN A 124 3.40 8.68 12.01
N ALA A 125 3.51 7.38 12.23
CA ALA A 125 4.42 6.79 13.23
C ALA A 125 5.89 6.95 12.85
N GLY A 126 6.18 7.34 11.61
CA GLY A 126 7.53 7.41 11.11
C GLY A 126 8.08 6.04 10.66
N ALA A 127 7.25 5.15 10.14
CA ALA A 127 7.75 4.02 9.35
C ALA A 127 8.13 4.48 7.93
N SER A 128 9.17 3.90 7.33
CA SER A 128 9.51 4.20 5.93
C SER A 128 8.54 3.43 5.02
N VAL A 129 7.41 4.06 4.71
CA VAL A 129 6.32 3.54 3.87
C VAL A 129 6.00 4.59 2.80
N PRO A 130 5.26 4.24 1.73
CA PRO A 130 4.80 5.23 0.76
C PRO A 130 4.00 6.35 1.44
N TYR A 131 4.19 7.60 1.02
CA TYR A 131 3.34 8.70 1.47
C TYR A 131 1.88 8.44 1.07
N PRO A 132 0.92 8.46 2.01
CA PRO A 132 -0.51 8.33 1.71
C PRO A 132 -1.03 9.64 1.10
N VAL A 133 -1.39 9.61 -0.18
CA VAL A 133 -1.83 10.81 -0.90
C VAL A 133 -3.32 11.05 -0.72
N GLU A 134 -4.14 10.08 -1.13
CA GLU A 134 -5.59 10.26 -1.17
C GLU A 134 -6.31 8.92 -1.07
N GLN A 135 -7.44 8.88 -0.36
CA GLN A 135 -8.35 7.75 -0.40
C GLN A 135 -9.35 7.96 -1.56
N THR A 136 -9.55 6.92 -2.37
CA THR A 136 -10.45 6.96 -3.54
C THR A 136 -11.56 5.93 -3.38
N ASP A 137 -12.65 6.06 -4.14
CA ASP A 137 -13.75 5.08 -4.12
C ASP A 137 -13.30 3.65 -4.46
N GLN A 138 -12.23 3.52 -5.25
CA GLN A 138 -11.72 2.23 -5.73
C GLN A 138 -10.52 1.71 -4.93
N GLY A 139 -10.03 2.44 -3.91
CA GLY A 139 -8.78 2.11 -3.23
C GLY A 139 -8.06 3.34 -2.69
N LEU A 140 -6.75 3.45 -2.96
CA LEU A 140 -5.97 4.61 -2.52
C LEU A 140 -4.84 4.98 -3.47
N LEU A 141 -4.53 6.26 -3.49
CA LEU A 141 -3.34 6.85 -4.11
C LEU A 141 -2.25 7.02 -3.06
N MET A 142 -1.03 6.66 -3.44
CA MET A 142 0.16 6.78 -2.60
C MET A 142 1.38 7.15 -3.44
N GLU A 143 2.45 7.56 -2.75
CA GLU A 143 3.77 7.79 -3.34
C GLU A 143 4.17 6.63 -4.27
N PHE A 144 4.49 6.96 -5.52
CA PHE A 144 5.22 6.05 -6.38
C PHE A 144 6.69 6.06 -6.00
N ILE A 145 7.27 4.90 -5.72
CA ILE A 145 8.69 4.75 -5.43
C ILE A 145 9.39 4.35 -6.73
N GLY A 146 10.12 5.28 -7.32
CA GLY A 146 10.73 5.15 -8.64
C GLY A 146 10.88 6.50 -9.33
N ASP A 147 11.11 6.47 -10.63
CA ASP A 147 11.17 7.64 -11.50
C ASP A 147 10.32 7.46 -12.77
N GLU A 148 10.43 8.37 -13.73
CA GLU A 148 9.69 8.31 -15.00
C GLU A 148 10.09 7.11 -15.88
N VAL A 149 11.23 6.49 -15.61
CA VAL A 149 11.80 5.41 -16.40
C VAL A 149 11.44 4.05 -15.80
N GLN A 150 11.48 3.91 -14.47
CA GLN A 150 11.28 2.64 -13.79
C GLN A 150 10.74 2.76 -12.36
N ALA A 151 10.01 1.72 -11.95
CA ALA A 151 9.67 1.51 -10.55
C ALA A 151 10.89 1.02 -9.76
N ALA A 152 10.92 1.34 -8.47
CA ALA A 152 11.96 0.85 -7.59
C ALA A 152 11.99 -0.68 -7.53
N PRO A 153 13.19 -1.30 -7.60
CA PRO A 153 13.31 -2.74 -7.46
C PRO A 153 12.92 -3.17 -6.05
N LYS A 154 12.39 -4.39 -5.94
CA LYS A 154 12.30 -5.07 -4.65
C LYS A 154 13.71 -5.26 -4.09
N LEU A 155 13.85 -5.20 -2.77
CA LEU A 155 15.15 -5.34 -2.11
C LEU A 155 15.85 -6.66 -2.51
N GLY A 156 15.10 -7.76 -2.61
CA GLY A 156 15.66 -9.05 -3.06
C GLY A 156 16.15 -9.10 -4.51
N GLN A 157 15.83 -8.09 -5.33
CA GLN A 157 16.26 -7.94 -6.73
C GLN A 157 17.25 -6.77 -6.90
N ALA A 158 17.37 -5.92 -5.89
CA ALA A 158 18.25 -4.78 -5.89
C ALA A 158 19.70 -5.22 -5.66
N ARG A 159 20.64 -4.55 -6.32
CA ARG A 159 22.08 -4.78 -6.12
C ARG A 159 22.63 -3.68 -5.23
N LEU A 160 22.81 -4.01 -3.95
CA LEU A 160 23.33 -3.08 -2.95
C LEU A 160 24.81 -3.38 -2.67
N SER A 161 25.59 -2.32 -2.51
CA SER A 161 26.92 -2.39 -1.90
C SER A 161 26.84 -2.77 -0.42
N GLY A 162 27.98 -3.13 0.19
CA GLY A 162 28.03 -3.45 1.63
C GLY A 162 27.57 -2.29 2.52
N SER A 163 27.91 -1.04 2.16
CA SER A 163 27.45 0.14 2.87
C SER A 163 25.95 0.38 2.72
N GLU A 164 25.38 0.13 1.53
CA GLU A 164 23.95 0.28 1.30
C GLU A 164 23.15 -0.80 2.03
N LEU A 165 23.66 -2.04 2.11
CA LEU A 165 23.04 -3.10 2.90
C LEU A 165 22.97 -2.73 4.39
N ASN A 166 24.06 -2.19 4.95
CA ASN A 166 24.06 -1.70 6.33
C ASN A 166 23.05 -0.56 6.53
N SER A 167 23.00 0.39 5.59
CA SER A 167 22.03 1.47 5.61
C SER A 167 20.59 0.94 5.55
N ALA A 168 20.28 0.04 4.62
CA ALA A 168 18.97 -0.59 4.48
C ALA A 168 18.55 -1.32 5.76
N TRP A 169 19.48 -2.01 6.41
CA TRP A 169 19.25 -2.69 7.68
C TRP A 169 18.87 -1.72 8.81
N GLU A 170 19.62 -0.62 8.97
CA GLU A 170 19.32 0.41 9.97
C GLU A 170 17.94 1.04 9.75
N GLN A 171 17.59 1.32 8.50
CA GLN A 171 16.28 1.86 8.10
C GLN A 171 15.13 0.90 8.35
N LEU A 172 15.35 -0.39 8.08
CA LEU A 172 14.37 -1.44 8.34
C LEU A 172 14.08 -1.53 9.84
N LEU A 173 15.13 -1.55 10.68
CA LEU A 173 14.97 -1.56 12.13
C LEU A 173 14.25 -0.32 12.64
N ALA A 174 14.59 0.87 12.13
CA ALA A 174 13.89 2.10 12.48
C ALA A 174 12.40 2.03 12.11
N SER A 175 12.07 1.48 10.93
CA SER A 175 10.69 1.31 10.48
C SER A 175 9.91 0.30 11.34
N ILE A 176 10.52 -0.84 11.68
CA ILE A 176 9.90 -1.83 12.58
C ILE A 176 9.63 -1.22 13.96
N ARG A 177 10.57 -0.44 14.51
CA ARG A 177 10.39 0.25 15.79
C ARG A 177 9.25 1.26 15.73
N ALA A 178 9.17 2.04 14.66
CA ALA A 178 8.08 3.00 14.46
C ALA A 178 6.71 2.30 14.38
N LEU A 179 6.61 1.23 13.60
CA LEU A 179 5.37 0.44 13.49
C LEU A 179 4.94 -0.13 14.85
N THR A 180 5.86 -0.81 15.53
CA THR A 180 5.55 -1.47 16.82
C THR A 180 5.22 -0.47 17.92
N ALA A 181 5.89 0.69 17.98
CA ALA A 181 5.53 1.77 18.88
C ALA A 181 4.12 2.33 18.62
N ALA A 182 3.63 2.25 17.37
CA ALA A 182 2.29 2.66 16.99
C ALA A 182 1.23 1.55 17.10
N GLY A 183 1.58 0.40 17.69
CA GLY A 183 0.66 -0.72 17.84
C GLY A 183 0.57 -1.64 16.62
N LEU A 184 1.42 -1.46 15.60
CA LEU A 184 1.29 -2.11 14.29
C LEU A 184 2.39 -3.15 14.05
N VAL A 185 2.02 -4.27 13.44
CA VAL A 185 2.96 -5.32 12.99
C VAL A 185 2.63 -5.68 11.56
N HIS A 186 3.59 -5.66 10.64
CA HIS A 186 3.37 -5.92 9.20
C HIS A 186 2.82 -7.33 8.87
N ALA A 187 3.10 -8.33 9.71
CA ALA A 187 2.69 -9.74 9.61
C ALA A 187 3.17 -10.54 8.37
N ASP A 188 3.77 -9.89 7.36
CA ASP A 188 4.34 -10.54 6.15
C ASP A 188 5.61 -9.83 5.68
N LEU A 189 6.49 -9.46 6.62
CA LEU A 189 7.70 -8.71 6.30
C LEU A 189 8.74 -9.63 5.65
N SER A 190 9.10 -9.36 4.41
CA SER A 190 10.13 -10.09 3.66
C SER A 190 10.84 -9.17 2.66
N ALA A 191 11.97 -9.61 2.10
CA ALA A 191 12.69 -8.86 1.05
C ALA A 191 11.86 -8.61 -0.23
N TYR A 192 10.70 -9.27 -0.37
CA TYR A 192 9.76 -9.06 -1.47
C TYR A 192 8.76 -7.92 -1.23
N ASN A 193 8.58 -7.50 0.04
CA ASN A 193 7.72 -6.41 0.50
C ASN A 193 8.54 -5.17 0.94
N LEU A 194 9.81 -5.14 0.51
CA LEU A 194 10.72 -4.02 0.68
C LEU A 194 11.14 -3.54 -0.70
N LEU A 195 11.13 -2.23 -0.92
CA LEU A 195 11.68 -1.57 -2.09
C LEU A 195 12.98 -0.86 -1.71
N TRP A 196 13.90 -0.74 -2.66
CA TRP A 196 15.11 0.05 -2.53
C TRP A 196 15.22 1.07 -3.65
N TRP A 197 15.30 2.35 -3.30
CA TRP A 197 15.41 3.44 -4.27
C TRP A 197 16.30 4.56 -3.72
N GLU A 198 17.35 4.92 -4.47
CA GLU A 198 18.22 6.07 -4.16
C GLU A 198 18.66 6.16 -2.69
N GLY A 199 19.08 5.04 -2.11
CA GLY A 199 19.53 4.99 -0.71
C GLY A 199 18.41 4.81 0.33
N ARG A 200 17.14 4.79 -0.09
CA ARG A 200 15.95 4.64 0.75
C ARG A 200 15.30 3.27 0.60
N LEU A 201 15.12 2.60 1.73
CA LEU A 201 14.31 1.41 1.92
C LEU A 201 12.87 1.82 2.21
N VAL A 202 11.90 1.23 1.50
CA VAL A 202 10.48 1.49 1.68
C VAL A 202 9.73 0.18 1.89
N VAL A 203 8.97 0.10 2.97
CA VAL A 203 8.11 -1.03 3.33
C VAL A 203 6.76 -0.87 2.62
N ILE A 204 6.34 -1.89 1.87
CA ILE A 204 5.09 -1.89 1.09
C ILE A 204 4.21 -3.08 1.48
N ASP A 205 2.95 -3.05 1.06
CA ASP A 205 1.96 -4.10 1.34
C ASP A 205 1.64 -4.26 2.85
N LEU A 206 1.24 -3.13 3.43
CA LEU A 206 0.75 -3.01 4.81
C LEU A 206 -0.68 -3.50 5.10
N PRO A 207 -1.56 -3.94 4.18
CA PRO A 207 -2.91 -4.36 4.58
C PRO A 207 -2.92 -5.64 5.42
N GLN A 208 -1.77 -6.33 5.52
CA GLN A 208 -1.58 -7.42 6.48
C GLN A 208 -1.18 -6.93 7.88
N ALA A 209 -0.99 -5.61 8.06
CA ALA A 209 -0.58 -5.07 9.34
C ALA A 209 -1.70 -5.22 10.37
N VAL A 210 -1.43 -5.97 11.43
CA VAL A 210 -2.36 -6.21 12.53
C VAL A 210 -2.05 -5.28 13.69
N GLU A 211 -3.10 -4.81 14.34
CA GLU A 211 -2.99 -4.11 15.61
C GLU A 211 -2.85 -5.14 16.74
N PHE A 212 -1.64 -5.33 17.27
CA PHE A 212 -1.35 -6.41 18.23
C PHE A 212 -2.05 -6.21 19.58
N THR A 213 -2.45 -4.98 19.91
CA THR A 213 -3.23 -4.70 21.14
C THR A 213 -4.64 -5.31 21.09
N THR A 214 -5.13 -5.69 19.91
CA THR A 214 -6.47 -6.26 19.71
C THR A 214 -6.44 -7.70 19.16
N ASN A 215 -5.25 -8.24 18.93
CA ASN A 215 -5.07 -9.55 18.32
C ASN A 215 -4.05 -10.39 19.10
N ALA A 216 -4.54 -11.37 19.86
CA ALA A 216 -3.73 -12.19 20.76
C ALA A 216 -2.77 -13.16 20.03
N ASP A 217 -2.96 -13.35 18.72
CA ASP A 217 -2.18 -14.26 17.87
C ASP A 217 -1.23 -13.52 16.90
N ALA A 218 -1.00 -12.22 17.10
CA ALA A 218 -0.13 -11.37 16.26
C ALA A 218 1.36 -11.50 16.56
#